data_AF-A0A7H1PV62-F1
#
_entry.id   AF-A0A7H1PV62-F1
#
_cell.length_a   1.000
_cell.length_b   1.000
_cell.length_c   1.000
_cell.angle_alpha   90.00
_cell.angle_beta   90.00
_cell.angle_gamma   90.00
#
_symmetry.space_group_name_H-M   'P 1'
#
loop_
_entity.id
_entity.type
_entity.pdbx_description
1 polymer ?
#
loop_
_entity_poly.entity_id
_entity_poly.type
_entity_poly.pdbx_seq_one_letter_code
_entity_poly.pdbx_strand_id
1 'polypeptide(L)'
;MPDPINPALARITADAFTLRRALRARPAEQAHTLAARITEAQQLAGTALRLFLDLAPHAAQSSPTDLLLLDRVAQIAKAAQDAGAELTAALARAVENRRRQADARSGRVVLVGPSPQQFIESAVDLLDRIPALYHAISRDRLISFIR
;
A
#
# COMPACT_ATOMS: atom_id res chain seq x y z
N MET A 1 2.17 1.87 -31.01
CA MET A 1 2.88 2.44 -29.85
C MET A 1 2.85 1.41 -28.73
N PRO A 2 3.97 1.11 -28.05
CA PRO A 2 3.94 0.24 -26.87
C PRO A 2 3.09 0.90 -25.78
N ASP A 3 2.28 0.12 -25.08
CA ASP A 3 1.39 0.60 -24.03
C ASP A 3 2.20 1.04 -22.80
N PRO A 4 2.30 2.35 -22.51
CA PRO A 4 3.13 2.89 -21.42
C PRO A 4 2.58 2.54 -20.02
N ILE A 5 1.36 2.01 -19.94
CA ILE A 5 0.68 1.71 -18.67
C ILE A 5 1.23 0.43 -18.04
N ASN A 6 1.58 -0.57 -18.87
CA ASN A 6 2.09 -1.86 -18.41
C ASN A 6 3.42 -1.76 -17.64
N PRO A 7 4.45 -1.02 -18.10
CA PRO A 7 5.68 -0.86 -17.32
C PRO A 7 5.47 -0.07 -16.01
N ALA A 8 4.58 0.93 -15.98
CA ALA A 8 4.25 1.68 -14.77
C ALA A 8 3.57 0.79 -13.71
N LEU A 9 2.57 0.00 -14.12
CA LEU A 9 1.89 -0.95 -13.24
C LEU A 9 2.81 -2.07 -12.75
N ALA A 10 3.68 -2.59 -13.61
CA ALA A 10 4.68 -3.59 -13.22
C ALA A 10 5.64 -3.04 -12.16
N ARG A 11 6.06 -1.76 -12.31
CA ARG A 11 6.92 -1.10 -11.33
C ARG A 11 6.22 -0.93 -9.97
N ILE A 12 4.99 -0.40 -9.98
CA ILE A 12 4.16 -0.25 -8.77
C ILE A 12 4.01 -1.60 -8.05
N THR A 13 3.75 -2.67 -8.80
CA THR A 13 3.60 -4.02 -8.24
C THR A 13 4.90 -4.54 -7.62
N ALA A 14 6.04 -4.32 -8.29
CA ALA A 14 7.36 -4.69 -7.77
C ALA A 14 7.74 -3.92 -6.50
N ASP A 15 7.44 -2.63 -6.46
CA ASP A 15 7.68 -1.77 -5.29
C ASP A 15 6.79 -2.20 -4.11
N ALA A 16 5.51 -2.50 -4.36
CA ALA A 16 4.58 -3.07 -3.36
C ALA A 16 5.08 -4.41 -2.79
N PHE A 17 5.55 -5.31 -3.66
CA PHE A 17 6.12 -6.60 -3.24
C PHE A 17 7.36 -6.42 -2.36
N THR A 18 8.24 -5.48 -2.74
CA THR A 18 9.47 -5.16 -2.00
C THR A 18 9.16 -4.63 -0.62
N LEU A 19 8.24 -3.65 -0.51
CA LEU A 19 7.78 -3.10 0.76
C LEU A 19 7.16 -4.19 1.64
N ARG A 20 6.25 -5.01 1.10
CA ARG A 20 5.64 -6.13 1.81
C ARG A 20 6.68 -7.10 2.36
N ARG A 21 7.66 -7.50 1.53
CA ARG A 21 8.74 -8.40 1.95
C ARG A 21 9.53 -7.79 3.09
N ALA A 22 9.80 -6.49 3.03
CA ALA A 22 10.53 -5.80 4.08
C ALA A 22 9.76 -5.74 5.41
N LEU A 23 8.44 -5.55 5.36
CA LEU A 23 7.56 -5.58 6.53
C LEU A 23 7.49 -6.98 7.17
N ARG A 24 7.48 -8.04 6.36
CA ARG A 24 7.48 -9.43 6.86
C ARG A 24 8.83 -9.88 7.42
N ALA A 25 9.93 -9.36 6.89
CA ALA A 25 11.27 -9.83 7.23
C ALA A 25 11.86 -9.21 8.50
N ARG A 26 11.37 -8.05 8.94
CA ARG A 26 11.93 -7.34 10.09
C ARG A 26 10.84 -7.02 11.12
N PRO A 27 11.04 -7.38 12.39
CA PRO A 27 10.20 -6.84 13.45
C PRO A 27 10.37 -5.32 13.46
N ALA A 28 9.26 -4.59 13.29
CA ALA A 28 9.30 -3.13 13.14
C ALA A 28 9.42 -2.41 14.49
N GLU A 29 10.31 -2.90 15.35
CA GLU A 29 10.52 -2.38 16.72
C GLU A 29 11.23 -1.01 16.72
N GLN A 30 11.89 -0.67 15.61
CA GLN A 30 12.63 0.57 15.47
C GLN A 30 11.81 1.61 14.71
N ALA A 31 11.54 2.74 15.38
CA ALA A 31 10.79 3.87 14.83
C ALA A 31 11.33 4.37 13.48
N HIS A 32 12.66 4.42 13.33
CA HIS A 32 13.28 4.83 12.07
C HIS A 32 12.99 3.85 10.91
N THR A 33 12.93 2.55 11.20
CA THR A 33 12.54 1.55 10.20
C THR A 33 11.08 1.75 9.78
N LEU A 34 10.16 1.94 10.73
CA LEU A 34 8.75 2.24 10.41
C LEU A 34 8.60 3.54 9.61
N ALA A 35 9.33 4.60 9.98
CA ALA A 35 9.32 5.86 9.24
C ALA A 35 9.73 5.67 7.77
N ALA A 36 10.79 4.90 7.50
CA ALA A 36 11.20 4.57 6.14
C ALA A 36 10.09 3.81 5.38
N ARG A 37 9.43 2.83 6.02
CA ARG A 37 8.31 2.08 5.41
C ARG A 37 7.08 2.94 5.14
N ILE A 38 6.80 3.93 6.00
CA ILE A 38 5.75 4.92 5.76
C ILE A 38 6.08 5.74 4.49
N THR A 39 7.31 6.23 4.38
CA THR A 39 7.75 6.98 3.18
C THR A 39 7.65 6.13 1.92
N GLU A 40 8.08 4.86 1.96
CA GLU A 40 7.95 3.94 0.84
C GLU A 40 6.48 3.72 0.44
N ALA A 41 5.57 3.52 1.40
CA ALA A 41 4.14 3.36 1.15
C ALA A 41 3.52 4.63 0.53
N GLN A 42 3.91 5.81 1.03
CA GLN A 42 3.46 7.10 0.50
C GLN A 42 3.97 7.37 -0.92
N GLN A 43 5.23 7.02 -1.21
CA GLN A 43 5.80 7.10 -2.55
C GLN A 43 5.09 6.18 -3.54
N LEU A 44 4.78 4.95 -3.10
CA LEU A 44 3.99 3.99 -3.86
C LEU A 44 2.59 4.54 -4.19
N ALA A 45 1.88 5.05 -3.17
CA ALA A 45 0.57 5.67 -3.34
C ALA A 45 0.62 6.87 -4.29
N GLY A 46 1.63 7.73 -4.15
CA GLY A 46 1.83 8.90 -5.01
C GLY A 46 2.14 8.54 -6.46
N THR A 47 2.86 7.44 -6.70
CA THR A 47 3.13 6.92 -8.05
C THR A 47 1.86 6.36 -8.68
N ALA A 48 1.08 5.57 -7.93
CA ALA A 48 -0.20 5.04 -8.41
C ALA A 48 -1.25 6.13 -8.66
N LEU A 49 -1.30 7.15 -7.80
CA LEU A 49 -2.19 8.31 -7.98
C LEU A 49 -1.81 9.11 -9.23
N ARG A 50 -0.52 9.33 -9.49
CA ARG A 50 -0.07 9.99 -10.73
C ARG A 50 -0.54 9.21 -11.96
N LEU A 51 -0.37 7.89 -11.95
CA LEU A 51 -0.88 7.04 -13.03
C LEU A 51 -2.40 7.16 -13.19
N PHE A 52 -3.16 7.17 -12.09
CA PHE A 52 -4.61 7.40 -12.15
C PHE A 52 -4.94 8.73 -12.81
N LEU A 53 -4.27 9.81 -12.42
CA LEU A 53 -4.51 11.16 -12.95
C LEU A 53 -4.13 11.27 -14.43
N ASP A 54 -3.09 10.57 -14.88
CA ASP A 54 -2.72 10.50 -16.30
C ASP A 54 -3.78 9.76 -17.14
N LEU A 55 -4.44 8.77 -16.54
CA LEU A 55 -5.49 7.96 -17.19
C LEU A 55 -6.87 8.62 -17.16
N ALA A 56 -7.19 9.39 -16.12
CA ALA A 56 -8.54 9.93 -15.91
C ALA A 56 -9.10 10.78 -17.08
N PRO A 57 -8.31 11.67 -17.73
CA PRO A 57 -8.80 12.43 -18.89
C PRO A 57 -9.24 11.53 -20.05
N HIS A 58 -8.56 10.40 -20.21
CA HIS A 58 -8.79 9.42 -21.27
C HIS A 58 -9.88 8.41 -20.92
N ALA A 59 -10.53 8.50 -19.76
CA ALA A 59 -11.62 7.61 -19.35
C ALA A 59 -13.02 8.24 -19.52
N ALA A 60 -13.09 9.57 -19.66
CA ALA A 60 -14.35 10.31 -19.79
C ALA A 60 -15.08 10.11 -21.13
N GLN A 61 -14.45 9.48 -22.13
CA GLN A 61 -14.99 9.25 -23.48
C GLN A 61 -15.01 7.75 -23.85
N SER A 62 -14.93 6.87 -22.84
CA SER A 62 -14.16 5.63 -23.01
C SER A 62 -14.94 4.37 -22.73
N SER A 63 -14.38 3.25 -23.18
CA SER A 63 -15.02 1.94 -23.09
C SER A 63 -15.19 1.49 -21.62
N PRO A 64 -16.12 0.55 -21.34
CA PRO A 64 -16.23 -0.05 -20.00
C PRO A 64 -14.90 -0.63 -19.47
N THR A 65 -14.02 -1.09 -20.37
CA THR A 65 -12.68 -1.59 -20.03
C THR A 65 -11.77 -0.49 -19.48
N ASP A 66 -11.86 0.73 -20.02
CA ASP A 66 -11.04 1.87 -19.59
C ASP A 66 -11.48 2.40 -18.22
N LEU A 67 -12.79 2.42 -17.97
CA LEU A 67 -13.35 2.75 -16.66
C LEU A 67 -12.93 1.72 -15.59
N LEU A 68 -12.94 0.43 -15.94
CA LEU A 68 -12.50 -0.63 -15.04
C LEU A 68 -11.00 -0.58 -14.76
N LEU A 69 -10.18 -0.24 -15.76
CA LEU A 69 -8.76 0.03 -15.57
C LEU A 69 -8.56 1.19 -14.58
N LEU A 70 -9.27 2.29 -14.79
CA LEU A 70 -9.17 3.48 -13.94
C LEU A 70 -9.56 3.18 -12.49
N ASP A 71 -10.66 2.47 -12.27
CA ASP A 71 -11.09 2.00 -10.94
C ASP A 71 -10.01 1.15 -10.27
N ARG A 72 -9.41 0.20 -10.98
CA ARG A 72 -8.36 -0.64 -10.40
C ARG A 72 -7.09 0.12 -10.06
N VAL A 73 -6.70 1.09 -10.88
CA VAL A 73 -5.55 1.96 -10.55
C VAL A 73 -5.87 2.80 -9.31
N ALA A 74 -7.11 3.30 -9.18
CA ALA A 74 -7.55 3.99 -7.97
C ALA A 74 -7.49 3.09 -6.73
N GLN A 75 -7.93 1.83 -6.84
CA GLN A 75 -7.85 0.85 -5.75
C GLN A 75 -6.42 0.52 -5.36
N ILE A 76 -5.48 0.47 -6.32
CA ILE A 76 -4.05 0.30 -6.03
C ILE A 76 -3.51 1.51 -5.23
N ALA A 77 -3.81 2.73 -5.69
CA ALA A 77 -3.38 3.95 -4.99
C ALA A 77 -3.93 4.00 -3.57
N LYS A 78 -5.22 3.68 -3.41
CA LYS A 78 -5.89 3.61 -2.10
C LYS A 78 -5.24 2.55 -1.20
N ALA A 79 -5.01 1.33 -1.69
CA ALA A 79 -4.40 0.27 -0.88
C ALA A 79 -3.00 0.67 -0.37
N ALA A 80 -2.19 1.33 -1.20
CA ALA A 80 -0.89 1.84 -0.78
C ALA A 80 -1.00 2.99 0.24
N GLN A 81 -1.97 3.89 0.06
CA GLN A 81 -2.23 4.98 1.00
C GLN A 81 -2.71 4.47 2.36
N ASP A 82 -3.68 3.55 2.37
CA ASP A 82 -4.21 2.92 3.57
C ASP A 82 -3.10 2.16 4.31
N ALA A 83 -2.23 1.43 3.58
CA ALA A 83 -1.07 0.78 4.18
C ALA A 83 -0.12 1.80 4.86
N GLY A 84 0.11 2.96 4.25
CA GLY A 84 0.88 4.04 4.87
C GLY A 84 0.24 4.59 6.15
N ALA A 85 -1.09 4.69 6.19
CA ALA A 85 -1.85 5.11 7.37
C ALA A 85 -1.74 4.09 8.51
N GLU A 86 -1.88 2.79 8.20
CA GLU A 86 -1.70 1.69 9.15
C GLU A 86 -0.28 1.68 9.74
N LEU A 87 0.76 1.86 8.92
CA LEU A 87 2.15 1.96 9.39
C LEU A 87 2.37 3.20 10.28
N THR A 88 1.68 4.30 9.99
CA THR A 88 1.70 5.51 10.84
C THR A 88 1.05 5.24 12.19
N ALA A 89 -0.09 4.53 12.21
CA ALA A 89 -0.74 4.08 13.44
C ALA A 89 0.15 3.13 14.24
N ALA A 90 0.86 2.20 13.56
CA ALA A 90 1.84 1.31 14.18
C ALA A 90 2.94 2.09 14.89
N LEU A 91 3.51 3.10 14.23
CA LEU A 91 4.55 3.96 14.79
C LEU A 91 4.05 4.74 16.00
N ALA A 92 2.89 5.39 15.89
CA ALA A 92 2.28 6.14 16.98
C ALA A 92 2.03 5.23 18.21
N ARG A 93 1.53 4.01 17.97
CA ARG A 93 1.30 3.03 19.02
C ARG A 93 2.60 2.57 19.66
N ALA A 94 3.66 2.33 18.88
CA ALA A 94 4.96 1.92 19.39
C ALA A 94 5.59 3.00 20.29
N VAL A 95 5.50 4.27 19.88
CA VAL A 95 5.99 5.42 20.66
C VAL A 95 5.23 5.55 21.98
N GLU A 96 3.89 5.48 21.94
CA GLU A 96 3.07 5.54 23.16
C GLU A 96 3.34 4.37 24.11
N ASN A 97 3.51 3.15 23.57
CA ASN A 97 3.84 1.97 24.38
C ASN A 97 5.19 2.15 25.08
N ARG A 98 6.21 2.64 24.37
CA ARG A 98 7.53 2.92 24.93
C ARG A 98 7.46 3.99 26.02
N ARG A 99 6.69 5.06 25.79
CA ARG A 99 6.49 6.13 26.77
C ARG A 99 5.86 5.58 28.06
N ARG A 100 4.75 4.83 27.94
CA ARG A 100 4.08 4.22 29.11
C ARG A 100 4.97 3.25 29.87
N GLN A 101 5.81 2.49 29.17
CA GLN A 101 6.78 1.59 29.79
C GLN A 101 7.86 2.36 30.56
N ALA A 102 8.35 3.47 30.02
CA ALA A 102 9.34 4.32 30.70
C ALA A 102 8.75 5.02 31.93
N ASP A 103 7.48 5.43 31.88
CA ASP A 103 6.79 6.12 32.98
C ASP A 103 6.40 5.17 34.14
N ALA A 104 6.46 3.85 33.92
CA ALA A 104 6.07 2.86 34.92
C ALA A 104 7.16 2.67 35.99
N ARG A 105 6.94 3.24 37.18
CA ARG A 105 7.89 3.20 38.32
C ARG A 105 7.93 1.86 39.06
N SER A 106 6.81 1.12 39.10
CA SER A 106 6.77 -0.29 39.55
C SER A 106 5.47 -0.93 39.07
N GLY A 107 5.57 -2.00 38.27
CA GLY A 107 4.41 -2.78 37.81
C GLY A 107 4.39 -3.04 36.31
N ARG A 108 3.66 -4.07 35.88
CA ARG A 108 3.49 -4.44 34.47
C ARG A 108 2.48 -3.50 33.82
N VAL A 109 2.88 -2.79 32.76
CA VAL A 109 1.99 -1.94 31.98
C VAL A 109 1.06 -2.80 31.13
N VAL A 110 -0.25 -2.63 31.30
CA VAL A 110 -1.26 -3.23 30.41
C VAL A 110 -1.55 -2.26 29.27
N LEU A 111 -1.33 -2.72 28.04
CA LEU A 111 -1.56 -1.96 26.83
C LEU A 111 -2.88 -2.43 26.21
N VAL A 112 -3.87 -1.53 26.14
CA VAL A 112 -5.20 -1.80 25.58
C VAL A 112 -5.25 -1.35 24.11
N GLY A 113 -5.98 -2.09 23.28
CA GLY A 113 -6.16 -1.79 21.85
C GLY A 113 -5.16 -2.51 20.95
N PRO A 114 -5.18 -2.23 19.64
CA PRO A 114 -4.33 -2.93 18.68
C PRO A 114 -2.85 -2.71 19.00
N SER A 115 -2.07 -3.78 18.86
CA SER A 115 -0.62 -3.72 18.96
C SER A 115 -0.03 -3.10 17.70
N PRO A 116 1.20 -2.52 17.76
CA PRO A 116 1.91 -2.09 16.56
C PRO A 116 1.99 -3.17 15.48
N GLN A 117 2.15 -4.43 15.90
CA GLN A 117 2.22 -5.59 15.01
C GLN A 117 0.92 -5.84 14.25
N GLN A 118 -0.25 -5.68 14.90
CA GLN A 118 -1.55 -5.83 14.23
C GLN A 118 -1.76 -4.77 13.14
N PHE A 119 -1.31 -3.54 13.36
CA PHE A 119 -1.32 -2.50 12.32
C PHE A 119 -0.36 -2.84 11.15
N ILE A 120 0.81 -3.41 11.44
CA ILE A 120 1.75 -3.85 10.40
C ILE A 120 1.18 -5.00 9.56
N GLU A 121 0.50 -5.95 10.20
CA GLU A 121 -0.20 -7.05 9.53
C GLU A 121 -1.32 -6.52 8.63
N SER A 122 -2.13 -5.58 9.12
CA SER A 122 -3.13 -4.87 8.32
C SER A 122 -2.50 -4.18 7.10
N ALA A 123 -1.38 -3.47 7.26
CA ALA A 123 -0.65 -2.85 6.15
C ALA A 123 -0.14 -3.88 5.12
N VAL A 124 0.34 -5.04 5.58
CA VAL A 124 0.79 -6.14 4.72
C VAL A 124 -0.38 -6.69 3.89
N ASP A 125 -1.55 -6.89 4.49
CA ASP A 125 -2.74 -7.38 3.80
C ASP A 125 -3.25 -6.39 2.75
N LEU A 126 -3.15 -5.09 3.03
CA LEU A 126 -3.47 -4.04 2.05
C LEU A 126 -2.51 -4.06 0.86
N LEU A 127 -1.21 -4.19 1.09
CA LEU A 127 -0.21 -4.31 0.03
C LEU A 127 -0.38 -5.59 -0.80
N ASP A 128 -0.87 -6.68 -0.19
CA ASP A 128 -1.16 -7.94 -0.87
C ASP A 128 -2.28 -7.86 -1.90
N ARG A 129 -3.14 -6.84 -1.81
CA ARG A 129 -4.19 -6.60 -2.81
C ARG A 129 -3.63 -6.08 -4.14
N ILE A 130 -2.47 -5.39 -4.11
CA ILE A 130 -1.91 -4.72 -5.30
C ILE A 130 -1.55 -5.72 -6.41
N PRO A 131 -0.81 -6.83 -6.15
CA PRO A 131 -0.57 -7.86 -7.17
C PRO A 131 -1.85 -8.47 -7.73
N ALA A 132 -2.88 -8.69 -6.90
CA ALA A 132 -4.15 -9.25 -7.35
C ALA A 132 -4.87 -8.29 -8.34
N LEU A 133 -4.85 -6.99 -8.06
CA LEU A 133 -5.38 -5.95 -8.95
C LEU A 133 -4.59 -5.88 -10.27
N TYR A 134 -3.27 -5.98 -10.22
CA TYR A 134 -2.43 -6.04 -11.42
C TYR A 134 -2.76 -7.24 -12.31
N HIS A 135 -2.94 -8.43 -11.72
CA HIS A 135 -3.32 -9.62 -12.47
C HIS A 135 -4.72 -9.49 -13.09
N ALA A 136 -5.66 -8.85 -12.39
CA ALA A 136 -7.00 -8.57 -12.92
C ALA A 136 -6.93 -7.61 -14.13
N ILE A 137 -6.14 -6.54 -14.04
CA ILE A 137 -5.90 -5.61 -15.17
C ILE A 137 -5.33 -6.36 -16.38
N SER A 138 -4.33 -7.20 -16.15
CA SER A 138 -3.67 -7.97 -17.22
C SER A 138 -4.64 -8.91 -17.93
N ARG A 139 -5.53 -9.58 -17.16
CA ARG A 139 -6.55 -10.47 -17.70
C ARG A 139 -7.58 -9.75 -18.56
N ASP A 140 -8.09 -8.61 -18.09
CA ASP A 140 -9.18 -7.93 -18.80
C ASP A 140 -8.72 -7.28 -20.11
N ARG A 141 -7.45 -6.84 -20.15
CA ARG A 141 -6.83 -6.40 -21.39
C ARG A 141 -6.71 -7.54 -22.41
N LEU A 142 -6.32 -8.74 -21.99
CA LEU A 142 -6.30 -9.90 -22.88
C LEU A 142 -7.69 -10.21 -23.45
N ILE A 143 -8.75 -10.09 -22.63
CA ILE A 143 -10.13 -10.32 -23.08
C ILE A 143 -10.55 -9.26 -24.11
N SER A 144 -10.12 -8.00 -23.93
CA SER A 144 -10.42 -6.91 -24.86
C SER A 144 -9.69 -7.01 -26.20
N PHE A 145 -8.56 -7.71 -26.28
CA PHE A 145 -7.80 -7.90 -27.52
C PHE A 145 -8.33 -9.05 -28.40
N ILE A 146 -9.15 -9.95 -27.83
CA ILE A 146 -9.68 -11.14 -28.52
C ILE A 146 -11.11 -10.88 -29.06
N ARG A 147 -11.74 -9.77 -28.69
CA ARG A 147 -13.04 -9.30 -29.20
C ARG A 147 -12.85 -8.26 -30.30
#